data_AF-A0A7S2F5I8-F1
#
_entry.id   AF-A0A7S2F5I8-F1
#
_cell.length_a   1.000
_cell.length_b   1.000
_cell.length_c   1.000
_cell.angle_alpha   90.00
_cell.angle_beta   90.00
_cell.angle_gamma   90.00
#
_symmetry.space_group_name_H-M   'P 1'
#
loop_
_entity.id
_entity.type
_entity.pdbx_description
1 polymer ?
#
loop_
_entity_poly.entity_id
_entity_poly.type
_entity_poly.pdbx_seq_one_letter_code
_entity_poly.pdbx_strand_id
1 'polypeptide(L)'
;ACKRPTSWCQGGSYFREDCDFDGIQDPVCIKDGHFVGFVGSASGCNDTVPNGGCNGTCLRPDKWCSAPDTLWQIDCDGDGLVDPWCDAGDGKQWCVSSANGCQIQLQEDGLKPGCRRPRDWCTGPNETFTH
;
A
#
# COMPACT_ATOMS: atom_id res chain seq x y z
N ALA A 1 6.82 -5.42 -15.68
CA ALA A 1 6.95 -5.66 -14.24
C ALA A 1 8.35 -6.18 -13.94
N CYS A 2 9.04 -5.58 -12.99
CA CYS A 2 10.41 -5.99 -12.64
C CYS A 2 10.44 -7.23 -11.73
N LYS A 3 11.54 -7.98 -11.85
CA LYS A 3 11.86 -9.06 -10.90
C LYS A 3 12.55 -8.45 -9.69
N ARG A 4 12.20 -8.94 -8.50
CA ARG A 4 12.93 -8.61 -7.27
C ARG A 4 14.38 -9.12 -7.37
N PRO A 5 15.41 -8.27 -7.21
CA PRO A 5 16.80 -8.72 -7.20
C PRO A 5 17.08 -9.67 -6.03
N THR A 6 18.06 -10.56 -6.20
CA THR A 6 18.54 -11.43 -5.13
C THR A 6 19.12 -10.59 -3.99
N SER A 7 18.79 -10.92 -2.75
CA SER A 7 19.22 -10.18 -1.54
C SER A 7 18.70 -8.74 -1.41
N TRP A 8 17.79 -8.32 -2.30
CA TRP A 8 17.10 -7.04 -2.16
C TRP A 8 16.01 -7.13 -1.07
N CYS A 9 15.85 -6.06 -0.28
CA CYS A 9 14.96 -6.01 0.88
C CYS A 9 15.30 -7.01 2.00
N GLN A 10 16.58 -7.19 2.32
CA GLN A 10 17.01 -8.05 3.43
C GLN A 10 16.59 -7.47 4.80
N GLY A 11 15.96 -8.32 5.61
CA GLY A 11 15.42 -7.94 6.91
C GLY A 11 14.18 -7.05 6.85
N GLY A 12 13.57 -6.91 5.67
CA GLY A 12 12.29 -6.25 5.45
C GLY A 12 11.23 -7.21 4.91
N SER A 13 10.05 -6.66 4.64
CA SER A 13 8.97 -7.31 3.89
C SER A 13 8.83 -6.66 2.52
N TYR A 14 8.29 -7.39 1.54
CA TYR A 14 8.06 -6.84 0.21
C TYR A 14 6.69 -7.22 -0.32
N PHE A 15 6.15 -6.38 -1.19
CA PHE A 15 4.88 -6.58 -1.90
C PHE A 15 4.97 -5.91 -3.28
N ARG A 16 3.82 -5.79 -3.97
CA ARG A 16 3.75 -5.24 -5.33
C ARG A 16 2.86 -4.00 -5.36
N GLU A 17 3.41 -2.88 -5.83
CA GLU A 17 2.67 -1.63 -6.07
C GLU A 17 3.26 -0.85 -7.23
N ASP A 18 2.43 -0.10 -7.95
CA ASP A 18 2.84 0.78 -9.05
C ASP A 18 3.34 2.13 -8.51
N CYS A 19 4.59 2.17 -8.06
CA CYS A 19 5.19 3.32 -7.39
C CYS A 19 5.71 4.42 -8.33
N ASP A 20 5.94 4.09 -9.60
CA ASP A 20 6.36 5.03 -10.63
C ASP A 20 5.24 5.39 -11.63
N PHE A 21 4.01 4.92 -11.36
CA PHE A 21 2.77 5.24 -12.07
C PHE A 21 2.80 4.90 -13.56
N ASP A 22 3.49 3.82 -13.93
CA ASP A 22 3.61 3.35 -15.30
C ASP A 22 2.52 2.34 -15.69
N GLY A 23 1.62 2.02 -14.75
CA GLY A 23 0.54 1.05 -14.89
C GLY A 23 0.96 -0.38 -14.58
N ILE A 24 2.17 -0.62 -14.08
CA ILE A 24 2.76 -1.92 -13.83
C ILE A 24 3.21 -2.00 -12.37
N GLN A 25 2.84 -3.08 -11.68
CA GLN A 25 3.23 -3.22 -10.28
C GLN A 25 4.69 -3.65 -10.09
N ASP A 26 5.38 -2.93 -9.23
CA ASP A 26 6.78 -3.08 -8.91
C ASP A 26 7.03 -3.69 -7.53
N PRO A 27 8.14 -4.44 -7.35
CA PRO A 27 8.58 -4.86 -6.03
C PRO A 27 8.81 -3.63 -5.14
N VAL A 28 8.11 -3.56 -4.00
CA VAL A 28 8.27 -2.53 -2.96
C VAL A 28 8.84 -3.16 -1.70
N CYS A 29 9.81 -2.51 -1.07
CA CYS A 29 10.43 -2.93 0.17
C CYS A 29 9.96 -2.05 1.33
N ILE A 30 9.52 -2.70 2.39
CA ILE A 30 9.22 -2.07 3.68
C ILE A 30 10.14 -2.64 4.74
N LYS A 31 10.69 -1.75 5.56
CA LYS A 31 11.48 -2.11 6.73
C LYS A 31 11.04 -1.26 7.91
N ASP A 32 10.86 -1.90 9.06
CA ASP A 32 10.41 -1.25 10.30
C ASP A 32 9.10 -0.44 10.15
N GLY A 33 8.23 -0.83 9.19
CA GLY A 33 6.98 -0.13 8.89
C GLY A 33 7.12 1.07 7.95
N HIS A 34 8.31 1.32 7.42
CA HIS A 34 8.58 2.39 6.45
C HIS A 34 8.87 1.83 5.06
N PHE A 35 8.37 2.51 4.04
CA PHE A 35 8.83 2.29 2.67
C PHE A 35 10.30 2.71 2.59
N VAL A 36 11.16 1.79 2.18
CA VAL A 36 12.61 2.06 2.03
C VAL A 36 13.04 2.05 0.56
N GLY A 37 12.19 1.56 -0.34
CA GLY A 37 12.40 1.68 -1.78
C GLY A 37 11.58 0.69 -2.60
N PHE A 38 11.65 0.82 -3.91
CA PHE A 38 11.02 -0.07 -4.89
C PHE A 38 11.96 -0.33 -6.06
N VAL A 39 11.62 -1.30 -6.92
CA VAL A 39 12.34 -1.61 -8.16
C VAL A 39 11.47 -1.22 -9.35
N GLY A 40 11.64 -0.01 -9.87
CA GLY A 40 10.68 0.62 -10.79
C GLY A 40 10.72 0.09 -12.22
N SER A 41 9.58 -0.28 -12.81
CA SER A 41 9.55 -0.72 -14.21
C SER A 41 9.72 0.39 -15.23
N ALA A 42 9.34 1.64 -14.93
CA ALA A 42 9.62 2.78 -15.81
C ALA A 42 11.10 3.18 -15.78
N SER A 43 11.80 2.86 -14.69
CA SER A 43 13.21 3.19 -14.50
C SER A 43 14.18 2.13 -15.04
N GLY A 44 13.69 1.14 -15.80
CA GLY A 44 14.50 0.05 -16.31
C GLY A 44 14.91 -0.98 -15.24
N CYS A 45 14.06 -1.20 -14.24
CA CYS A 45 14.31 -2.08 -13.09
C CYS A 45 15.47 -1.63 -12.19
N ASN A 46 15.70 -0.33 -12.09
CA ASN A 46 16.59 0.22 -11.08
C ASN A 46 15.86 0.29 -9.73
N ASP A 47 16.62 0.09 -8.65
CA ASP A 47 16.07 0.12 -7.30
C ASP A 47 16.39 1.42 -6.57
N THR A 48 15.52 1.78 -5.62
CA THR A 48 15.63 3.03 -4.85
C THR A 48 15.99 2.80 -3.39
N VAL A 49 16.37 1.58 -2.96
CA VAL A 49 16.74 1.29 -1.56
C VAL A 49 18.08 1.97 -1.23
N PRO A 50 18.30 2.51 0.00
CA PRO A 50 17.45 2.45 1.19
C PRO A 50 16.60 3.70 1.47
N ASN A 51 16.73 4.75 0.65
CA ASN A 51 16.11 6.05 0.90
C ASN A 51 15.01 6.39 -0.12
N GLY A 52 14.44 5.37 -0.76
CA GLY A 52 13.35 5.54 -1.69
C GLY A 52 12.01 5.55 -0.99
N GLY A 53 10.95 5.50 -1.78
CA GLY A 53 9.58 5.44 -1.31
C GLY A 53 8.64 5.23 -2.48
N CYS A 54 7.46 4.70 -2.20
CA CYS A 54 6.40 4.65 -3.20
C CYS A 54 5.74 6.03 -3.21
N ASN A 55 5.75 6.72 -4.36
CA ASN A 55 5.21 8.07 -4.38
C ASN A 55 3.70 8.02 -4.10
N GLY A 56 3.20 8.95 -3.30
CA GLY A 56 1.80 8.97 -2.87
C GLY A 56 1.47 8.07 -1.67
N THR A 57 2.33 7.16 -1.20
CA THR A 57 2.00 6.34 -0.02
C THR A 57 2.30 7.06 1.30
N CYS A 58 1.61 6.65 2.36
CA CYS A 58 1.81 7.20 3.70
C CYS A 58 2.81 6.42 4.53
N LEU A 59 3.64 7.15 5.27
CA LEU A 59 4.48 6.55 6.30
C LEU A 59 3.62 6.17 7.50
N ARG A 60 3.91 5.02 8.08
CA ARG A 60 3.44 4.66 9.42
C ARG A 60 3.94 5.71 10.42
N PRO A 61 3.05 6.34 11.22
CA PRO A 61 3.46 7.24 12.29
C PRO A 61 4.29 6.51 13.36
N ASP A 62 5.26 7.21 13.96
CA ASP A 62 6.11 6.61 14.98
C ASP A 62 5.28 6.11 16.18
N LYS A 63 5.58 4.90 16.65
CA LYS A 63 4.87 4.17 17.74
C LYS A 63 3.38 3.91 17.51
N TRP A 64 2.81 4.32 16.38
CA TRP A 64 1.44 3.96 16.02
C TRP A 64 1.38 2.50 15.57
N CYS A 65 0.32 1.79 15.95
CA CYS A 65 0.18 0.35 15.72
C CYS A 65 1.35 -0.48 16.26
N SER A 66 1.47 -0.53 17.58
CA SER A 66 2.57 -1.21 18.27
C SER A 66 2.04 -2.42 19.03
N ALA A 67 2.90 -3.42 19.27
CA ALA A 67 2.49 -4.64 19.99
C ALA A 67 1.69 -4.29 21.28
N PRO A 68 0.52 -4.91 21.49
CA PRO A 68 0.02 -6.12 20.84
C PRO A 68 -0.75 -5.92 19.52
N ASP A 69 -0.84 -4.70 18.99
CA ASP A 69 -1.56 -4.38 17.75
C ASP A 69 -0.96 -5.09 16.53
N THR A 70 -1.78 -5.30 15.49
CA THR A 70 -1.36 -5.90 14.23
C THR A 70 -1.30 -4.85 13.12
N LEU A 71 -0.11 -4.66 12.55
CA LEU A 71 0.14 -3.74 11.43
C LEU A 71 0.05 -4.47 10.08
N TRP A 72 -0.70 -3.89 9.15
CA TRP A 72 -0.82 -4.31 7.76
C TRP A 72 -0.54 -3.14 6.80
N GLN A 73 -0.39 -3.47 5.52
CA GLN A 73 -0.30 -2.52 4.41
C GLN A 73 -1.37 -2.91 3.40
N ILE A 74 -2.45 -2.14 3.34
CA ILE A 74 -3.61 -2.44 2.47
C ILE A 74 -4.17 -1.14 1.91
N ASP A 75 -4.73 -1.21 0.70
CA ASP A 75 -5.58 -0.15 0.15
C ASP A 75 -6.88 -0.10 0.96
N CYS A 76 -6.96 0.88 1.86
CA CYS A 76 -8.02 0.99 2.84
C CYS A 76 -9.14 1.96 2.40
N ASP A 77 -8.83 2.87 1.48
CA ASP A 77 -9.70 3.96 1.02
C ASP A 77 -10.10 3.84 -0.46
N GLY A 78 -9.52 2.88 -1.18
CA GLY A 78 -9.84 2.55 -2.56
C GLY A 78 -9.15 3.44 -3.60
N ASP A 79 -8.12 4.20 -3.23
CA ASP A 79 -7.37 5.04 -4.17
C ASP A 79 -6.34 4.28 -5.01
N GLY A 80 -6.16 2.98 -4.70
CA GLY A 80 -5.27 2.09 -5.42
C GLY A 80 -3.82 2.10 -4.92
N LEU A 81 -3.52 2.82 -3.84
CA LEU A 81 -2.28 2.77 -3.09
C LEU A 81 -2.49 2.00 -1.79
N VAL A 82 -1.46 1.29 -1.32
CA VAL A 82 -1.53 0.67 0.01
C VAL A 82 -1.15 1.66 1.10
N ASP A 83 -1.93 1.62 2.18
CA ASP A 83 -1.78 2.46 3.35
C ASP A 83 -1.41 1.65 4.60
N PRO A 84 -0.74 2.28 5.58
CA PRO A 84 -0.60 1.72 6.91
C PRO A 84 -1.98 1.47 7.54
N TRP A 85 -2.25 0.20 7.85
CA TRP A 85 -3.47 -0.24 8.50
C TRP A 85 -3.16 -0.87 9.85
N CYS A 86 -3.92 -0.50 10.87
CA CYS A 86 -3.77 -1.04 12.20
C CYS A 86 -5.03 -1.73 12.68
N ASP A 87 -4.86 -2.93 13.24
CA ASP A 87 -5.87 -3.62 14.03
C ASP A 87 -5.39 -3.70 15.48
N ALA A 88 -6.07 -2.99 16.38
CA ALA A 88 -5.71 -2.97 17.81
C ALA A 88 -6.22 -4.19 18.60
N GLY A 89 -6.96 -5.10 17.95
CA GLY A 89 -7.54 -6.28 18.59
C GLY A 89 -8.69 -5.99 19.56
N ASP A 90 -9.09 -4.72 19.71
CA ASP A 90 -10.25 -4.27 20.49
C ASP A 90 -11.52 -4.08 19.64
N GLY A 91 -11.45 -4.52 18.37
CA GLY A 91 -12.50 -4.32 17.37
C GLY A 91 -12.40 -3.01 16.60
N LYS A 92 -11.44 -2.13 16.93
CA LYS A 92 -11.16 -0.93 16.15
C LYS A 92 -10.03 -1.16 15.17
N GLN A 93 -10.23 -0.62 13.98
CA GLN A 93 -9.24 -0.64 12.92
C GLN A 93 -9.04 0.77 12.38
N TRP A 94 -7.79 1.14 12.13
CA TRP A 94 -7.42 2.48 11.69
C TRP A 94 -6.57 2.43 10.43
N CYS A 95 -6.69 3.45 9.59
CA CYS A 95 -5.88 3.63 8.41
C CYS A 95 -5.18 4.98 8.38
N VAL A 96 -3.94 5.02 7.91
CA VAL A 96 -3.24 6.27 7.57
C VAL A 96 -3.42 6.49 6.06
N SER A 97 -4.55 7.07 5.68
CA SER A 97 -5.03 7.11 4.30
C SER A 97 -4.23 8.10 3.43
N SER A 98 -3.69 7.63 2.31
CA SER A 98 -3.01 8.44 1.31
C SER A 98 -3.97 9.35 0.54
N ALA A 99 -5.19 8.90 0.26
CA ALA A 99 -6.23 9.74 -0.33
C ALA A 99 -6.61 10.95 0.55
N ASN A 100 -6.48 10.81 1.87
CA ASN A 100 -6.82 11.85 2.85
C ASN A 100 -5.58 12.59 3.39
N GLY A 101 -4.48 12.62 2.64
CA GLY A 101 -3.29 13.39 3.01
C GLY A 101 -2.55 12.83 4.22
N CYS A 102 -2.51 11.50 4.36
CA CYS A 102 -1.87 10.77 5.46
C CYS A 102 -2.46 11.05 6.84
N GLN A 103 -3.77 11.28 6.90
CA GLN A 103 -4.50 11.36 8.16
C GLN A 103 -4.87 9.98 8.68
N ILE A 104 -4.85 9.81 10.01
CA ILE A 104 -5.37 8.61 10.67
C ILE A 104 -6.90 8.69 10.63
N GLN A 105 -7.54 7.64 10.14
CA GLN A 105 -8.99 7.49 9.97
C GLN A 105 -9.45 6.18 10.63
N LEU A 106 -10.66 6.13 11.18
CA LEU A 106 -11.26 4.91 11.74
C LEU A 106 -12.00 4.15 10.63
N GLN A 107 -12.06 2.82 10.69
CA GLN A 107 -12.75 2.01 9.67
C GLN A 107 -14.22 2.43 9.45
N GLU A 108 -14.88 2.97 10.48
CA GLU A 108 -16.26 3.47 10.39
C GLU A 108 -16.41 4.67 9.44
N ASP A 109 -15.31 5.35 9.08
CA ASP A 109 -15.28 6.54 8.21
C ASP A 109 -15.36 6.18 6.70
N GLY A 110 -15.95 5.02 6.36
CA GLY A 110 -16.15 4.58 4.97
C GLY A 110 -14.96 3.83 4.37
N LEU A 111 -13.97 3.45 5.18
CA LEU A 111 -12.83 2.64 4.75
C LEU A 111 -13.27 1.19 4.51
N LYS A 112 -12.94 0.64 3.34
CA LYS A 112 -13.29 -0.73 2.95
C LYS A 112 -12.03 -1.50 2.58
N PRO A 113 -11.40 -2.19 3.55
CA PRO A 113 -10.31 -3.11 3.28
C PRO A 113 -10.67 -4.10 2.19
N GLY A 114 -9.99 -4.02 1.04
CA GLY A 114 -9.99 -5.11 0.06
C GLY A 114 -11.12 -5.10 -0.96
N CYS A 115 -11.36 -3.99 -1.65
CA CYS A 115 -12.01 -4.05 -2.96
C CYS A 115 -11.20 -3.28 -4.01
N ARG A 116 -10.17 -3.91 -4.59
CA ARG A 116 -9.59 -3.40 -5.84
C ARG A 116 -10.59 -3.64 -6.97
N ARG A 117 -11.16 -2.58 -7.54
CA ARG A 117 -11.91 -2.69 -8.81
C ARG A 117 -10.91 -3.03 -9.92
N PRO A 118 -11.05 -4.18 -10.62
CA PRO A 118 -10.19 -4.46 -11.77
C PRO A 118 -10.34 -3.36 -12.82
N ARG A 119 -9.25 -2.99 -13.49
CA ARG A 119 -9.20 -1.93 -14.52
C ARG A 119 -10.19 -2.17 -15.68
N ASP A 120 -10.67 -3.41 -15.83
CA ASP A 120 -11.56 -3.90 -16.89
C ASP A 120 -12.98 -4.28 -16.42
N TRP A 121 -13.38 -3.96 -15.19
CA TRP A 121 -14.73 -4.23 -14.70
C TRP A 121 -15.69 -3.07 -14.99
N CYS A 122 -16.91 -3.38 -15.47
CA CYS A 122 -17.92 -2.42 -15.93
C CYS A 122 -17.44 -1.60 -17.15
N THR A 123 -17.02 -2.27 -18.23
CA THR A 123 -16.58 -1.61 -19.47
C THR A 123 -17.65 -1.57 -20.56
N GLY A 124 -18.76 -2.31 -20.37
CA GLY A 124 -19.93 -2.28 -21.25
C GLY A 124 -21.03 -1.32 -20.78
N PRO A 125 -21.86 -0.78 -21.69
CA PRO A 125 -23.05 -0.02 -21.29
C PRO A 125 -24.03 -0.92 -20.52
N ASN A 126 -24.43 -0.47 -19.33
CA ASN A 126 -25.37 -1.11 -18.38
C ASN A 126 -24.84 -2.27 -17.51
N GLU A 127 -23.53 -2.37 -17.30
CA GLU A 127 -23.00 -3.26 -16.26
C GLU A 127 -23.03 -2.56 -14.88
N THR A 128 -23.61 -3.21 -13.87
CA THR A 128 -23.63 -2.74 -12.48
C THR A 128 -23.23 -3.85 -11.52
N PHE A 129 -22.28 -3.59 -10.62
CA PHE A 129 -21.94 -4.48 -9.51
C PHE A 129 -22.94 -4.29 -8.36
N THR A 130 -23.44 -5.40 -7.80
CA THR A 130 -24.29 -5.38 -6.59
C THR A 130 -23.70 -6.32 -5.54
N HIS A 131 -23.70 -5.87 -4.29
CA HIS A 131 -23.10 -6.52 -3.12
C HIS A 131 -23.70 -7.90 -2.80
#